data_AF-A0A7X3M0Y0-F1
#
_entry.id   AF-A0A7X3M0Y0-F1
#
_cell.length_a   1.000
_cell.length_b   1.000
_cell.length_c   1.000
_cell.angle_alpha   90.00
_cell.angle_beta   90.00
_cell.angle_gamma   90.00
#
_symmetry.space_group_name_H-M   'P 1'
#
loop_
_entity.id
_entity.type
_entity.pdbx_description
1 polymer ?
#
loop_
_entity_poly.entity_id
_entity_poly.type
_entity_poly.pdbx_seq_one_letter_code
_entity_poly.pdbx_strand_id
1 'polypeptide(L)'
;MQKSLPSNILNNMILVNIGNVLNTISNSMLEILSIIGLDLHLVAPKSYWPQDKLIEIYATASKNMECKNTLSLNIYKVVKNINFICTNI
;
A
#
# COMPACT_ATOMS: atom_id res chain seq x y z
N MET A 1 -13.52 0.99 2.24
CA MET A 1 -13.03 2.02 1.30
C MET A 1 -14.17 2.53 0.41
N GLN A 2 -14.69 1.78 -0.55
CA GLN A 2 -15.79 2.23 -1.43
C GLN A 2 -17.04 2.70 -0.68
N LYS A 3 -17.49 1.99 0.35
CA LYS A 3 -18.63 2.45 1.18
C LYS A 3 -18.39 3.82 1.84
N SER A 4 -17.14 4.13 2.19
CA SER A 4 -16.76 5.39 2.85
C SER A 4 -16.55 6.52 1.86
N LEU A 5 -16.09 6.22 0.64
CA LEU A 5 -15.86 7.16 -0.45
C LEU A 5 -16.57 6.65 -1.73
N PRO A 6 -17.91 6.72 -1.79
CA PRO A 6 -18.70 6.07 -2.83
C PRO A 6 -18.52 6.67 -4.23
N SER A 7 -18.14 7.95 -4.31
CA SER A 7 -17.83 8.65 -5.56
C SER A 7 -16.45 8.33 -6.13
N ASN A 8 -15.59 7.68 -5.36
CA ASN A 8 -14.20 7.45 -5.74
C ASN A 8 -14.04 6.01 -6.24
N ILE A 9 -13.37 5.86 -7.39
CA ILE A 9 -12.86 4.56 -7.83
C ILE A 9 -11.64 4.18 -6.99
N LEU A 10 -11.43 2.87 -6.76
CA LEU A 10 -10.35 2.39 -5.89
C LEU A 10 -8.95 2.81 -6.37
N ASN A 11 -8.73 2.86 -7.68
CA ASN A 11 -7.49 3.33 -8.31
C ASN A 11 -7.13 4.80 -7.95
N ASN A 12 -8.10 5.60 -7.48
CA ASN A 12 -7.89 7.00 -7.10
C ASN A 12 -7.82 7.19 -5.57
N MET A 13 -7.74 6.10 -4.81
CA MET A 13 -7.64 6.16 -3.35
C MET A 13 -6.22 5.85 -2.90
N ILE A 14 -5.79 6.54 -1.85
CA ILE A 14 -4.48 6.36 -1.21
C ILE A 14 -4.68 5.66 0.13
N LEU A 15 -4.09 4.47 0.26
CA LEU A 15 -4.05 3.67 1.47
C LEU A 15 -2.63 3.64 2.04
N VAL A 16 -2.50 3.94 3.33
CA VAL A 16 -1.23 3.80 4.06
C VAL A 16 -1.37 2.71 5.11
N ASN A 17 -0.53 1.68 5.04
CA ASN A 17 -0.41 0.68 6.11
C ASN A 17 0.80 1.01 6.99
N ILE A 18 0.59 1.18 8.30
CA ILE A 18 1.62 1.59 9.26
C ILE A 18 1.82 0.47 10.29
N GLY A 19 3.08 0.19 10.65
CA GLY A 19 3.43 -0.74 11.72
C GLY A 19 4.20 -1.95 11.22
N ASN A 20 3.83 -3.15 11.65
CA ASN A 20 4.41 -4.37 11.11
C ASN A 20 3.79 -4.67 9.73
N VAL A 21 4.57 -4.55 8.66
CA VAL A 21 4.12 -4.86 7.29
C VAL A 21 4.76 -6.13 6.73
N LEU A 22 5.49 -6.88 7.56
CA LEU A 22 5.99 -8.22 7.27
C LEU A 22 4.94 -9.23 7.72
N ASN A 23 3.80 -9.24 7.04
CA ASN A 23 2.69 -10.12 7.33
C ASN A 23 1.83 -10.41 6.09
N THR A 24 0.95 -11.40 6.23
CA THR A 24 0.05 -11.84 5.16
C THR A 24 -0.92 -10.75 4.71
N ILE A 25 -1.40 -9.91 5.64
CA ILE A 25 -2.31 -8.80 5.32
C ILE A 25 -1.65 -7.82 4.35
N SER A 26 -0.41 -7.43 4.62
CA SER A 26 0.34 -6.50 3.75
C SER A 26 0.68 -7.14 2.41
N ASN A 27 0.96 -8.45 2.38
CA ASN A 27 1.15 -9.18 1.13
C ASN A 27 -0.13 -9.20 0.28
N SER A 28 -1.30 -9.43 0.89
CA SER A 28 -2.58 -9.34 0.18
C SER A 28 -2.88 -7.92 -0.30
N MET A 29 -2.49 -6.88 0.44
CA MET A 29 -2.60 -5.49 -0.04
C MET A 29 -1.71 -5.25 -1.27
N LEU A 30 -0.49 -5.80 -1.28
CA LEU A 30 0.42 -5.74 -2.44
C LEU A 30 -0.16 -6.47 -3.66
N GLU A 31 -0.81 -7.61 -3.44
CA GLU A 31 -1.50 -8.32 -4.51
C GLU A 31 -2.67 -7.50 -5.06
N ILE A 32 -3.52 -6.96 -4.19
CA ILE A 32 -4.68 -6.15 -4.59
C ILE A 32 -4.23 -4.93 -5.40
N LEU A 33 -3.16 -4.23 -5.00
CA LEU A 33 -2.66 -3.07 -5.76
C LEU A 33 -2.32 -3.46 -7.21
N SER A 34 -1.76 -4.65 -7.43
CA SER A 34 -1.39 -5.15 -8.76
C SER A 34 -2.58 -5.56 -9.63
N ILE A 35 -3.79 -5.60 -9.07
CA ILE A 35 -5.03 -5.96 -9.76
C ILE A 35 -5.89 -4.72 -10.02
N ILE A 36 -5.99 -3.79 -9.05
CA ILE A 36 -6.92 -2.65 -9.12
C ILE A 36 -6.24 -1.28 -9.24
N GLY A 37 -4.91 -1.23 -9.13
CA GLY A 37 -4.13 0.03 -9.18
C GLY A 37 -4.30 0.91 -7.94
N LEU A 38 -4.50 0.33 -6.76
CA LEU A 38 -4.60 1.12 -5.53
C LEU A 38 -3.25 1.79 -5.20
N ASP A 39 -3.26 3.09 -4.85
CA ASP A 39 -2.08 3.76 -4.29
C ASP A 39 -1.82 3.22 -2.87
N LEU A 40 -0.81 2.37 -2.71
CA LEU A 40 -0.47 1.70 -1.46
C LEU A 40 0.91 2.11 -0.95
N HIS A 41 0.96 2.72 0.23
CA HIS A 41 2.22 3.00 0.91
C HIS A 41 2.34 2.17 2.19
N LEU A 42 3.49 1.54 2.39
CA LEU A 42 3.81 0.80 3.61
C LEU A 42 4.85 1.59 4.41
N VAL A 43 4.56 1.81 5.69
CA VAL A 43 5.41 2.57 6.59
C VAL A 43 5.78 1.72 7.79
N ALA A 44 7.05 1.33 7.84
CA ALA A 44 7.54 0.38 8.84
C ALA A 44 9.07 0.50 9.01
N PRO A 45 9.63 0.12 10.18
CA PRO A 45 11.05 -0.16 10.29
C PRO A 45 11.48 -1.22 9.26
N LYS A 46 12.72 -1.13 8.75
CA LYS A 46 13.22 -2.03 7.69
C LYS A 46 13.10 -3.51 8.03
N SER A 47 13.25 -3.87 9.30
CA SER A 47 13.11 -5.25 9.80
C SER A 47 11.70 -5.83 9.61
N TYR A 48 10.72 -4.97 9.36
CA TYR A 48 9.32 -5.34 9.15
C TYR A 48 8.87 -5.08 7.71
N TRP A 49 9.79 -4.92 6.76
CA TRP A 49 9.42 -4.79 5.35
C TRP A 49 9.05 -6.16 4.75
N PRO A 50 8.18 -6.20 3.73
CA PRO A 50 7.89 -7.44 3.02
C PRO A 50 9.17 -7.99 2.35
N GLN A 51 9.14 -9.27 1.98
CA GLN A 51 10.28 -9.88 1.29
C GLN A 51 10.56 -9.17 -0.05
N ASP A 52 11.83 -8.90 -0.33
CA ASP A 52 12.27 -8.20 -1.56
C ASP A 52 11.71 -8.82 -2.83
N LYS A 53 11.68 -10.16 -2.90
CA LYS A 53 11.10 -10.88 -4.04
C LYS A 53 9.62 -10.58 -4.25
N LEU A 54 8.82 -10.45 -3.18
CA LEU A 54 7.41 -10.10 -3.28
C LEU A 54 7.25 -8.65 -3.73
N ILE A 55 8.07 -7.74 -3.19
CA ILE A 55 8.09 -6.33 -3.60
C ILE A 55 8.35 -6.23 -5.11
N GLU A 56 9.35 -6.96 -5.61
CA GLU A 56 9.70 -6.99 -7.03
C GLU A 56 8.60 -7.58 -7.91
N ILE A 57 7.99 -8.70 -7.49
CA ILE A 57 6.87 -9.33 -8.20
C ILE A 57 5.71 -8.34 -8.36
N TYR A 58 5.28 -7.71 -7.27
CA TYR A 58 4.11 -6.83 -7.33
C TYR A 58 4.42 -5.48 -7.99
N ALA A 59 5.64 -4.94 -7.85
CA ALA A 59 6.08 -3.78 -8.60
C ALA A 59 6.10 -4.05 -10.12
N THR A 60 6.48 -5.26 -10.53
CA THR A 60 6.44 -5.67 -11.94
C THR A 60 5.01 -5.82 -12.42
N ALA A 61 4.15 -6.47 -11.63
CA ALA A 61 2.74 -6.68 -11.96
C ALA A 61 1.95 -5.36 -12.07
N SER A 62 2.29 -4.37 -11.25
CA SER A 62 1.64 -3.05 -11.26
C SER A 62 2.28 -2.04 -12.22
N LYS A 63 3.29 -2.42 -13.01
CA LYS A 63 4.09 -1.49 -13.83
C LYS A 63 3.25 -0.69 -14.85
N ASN A 64 2.16 -1.27 -15.34
CA ASN A 64 1.27 -0.63 -16.32
C ASN A 64 0.05 0.06 -15.67
N MET A 65 -0.02 0.07 -14.33
CA MET A 65 -1.10 0.71 -13.60
C MET A 65 -0.70 2.14 -13.24
N GLU A 66 -1.68 3.05 -13.25
CA GLU A 66 -1.51 4.42 -12.76
C GLU A 66 -1.57 4.47 -11.23
N CYS A 67 -0.73 3.67 -10.57
CA CYS A 67 -0.67 3.59 -9.12
C CYS A 67 0.74 3.83 -8.58
N LYS A 68 0.81 4.37 -7.36
CA LYS A 68 2.06 4.61 -6.63
C LYS A 68 2.15 3.66 -5.46
N ASN A 69 3.32 3.08 -5.29
CA ASN A 69 3.68 2.34 -4.10
C ASN A 69 4.98 2.85 -3.49
N THR A 70 5.10 2.78 -2.16
CA THR A 70 6.32 3.22 -1.47
C THR A 70 6.51 2.42 -0.19
N LEU A 71 7.74 1.97 0.04
CA LEU A 71 8.21 1.53 1.36
C LEU A 71 8.94 2.71 2.01
N SER A 72 8.54 3.10 3.21
CA SER A 72 9.16 4.24 3.89
C SER A 72 9.36 4.01 5.37
N LEU A 73 10.39 4.67 5.91
CA LEU A 73 10.58 4.87 7.34
C LEU A 73 9.94 6.20 7.82
N ASN A 74 9.59 7.09 6.90
CA ASN A 74 9.16 8.45 7.20
C ASN A 74 7.63 8.57 7.12
N ILE A 75 6.98 8.47 8.27
CA ILE A 75 5.51 8.60 8.39
C ILE A 75 5.03 9.94 7.83
N TYR A 76 5.65 11.05 8.21
CA TYR A 76 5.21 12.39 7.81
C TYR A 76 5.19 12.61 6.29
N LYS A 77 6.14 12.00 5.57
CA LYS A 77 6.19 12.08 4.11
C LYS A 77 5.01 11.36 3.46
N VAL A 78 4.53 10.29 4.09
CA VAL A 78 3.57 9.35 3.48
C VAL A 78 2.13 9.67 3.88
N VAL A 79 1.87 10.19 5.09
CA VAL A 79 0.50 10.40 5.59
C VAL A 79 -0.16 11.70 5.12
N LYS A 80 0.49 12.48 4.26
CA LYS A 80 -0.07 13.74 3.76
C LYS A 80 -1.09 13.46 2.64
N ASN A 81 -2.30 14.01 2.77
CA ASN A 81 -3.39 13.93 1.76
C ASN A 81 -3.83 12.49 1.41
N ILE A 82 -3.84 11.60 2.40
CA ILE A 82 -4.25 10.20 2.21
C ILE A 82 -5.75 10.01 2.43
N ASN A 83 -6.30 8.88 1.96
CA ASN A 83 -7.71 8.54 2.20
C ASN A 83 -7.88 7.64 3.42
N PHE A 84 -7.00 6.67 3.62
CA PHE A 84 -7.11 5.68 4.69
C PHE A 84 -5.77 5.36 5.34
N ILE A 85 -5.80 5.14 6.65
CA ILE A 85 -4.73 4.50 7.42
C ILE A 85 -5.21 3.11 7.81
N CYS A 86 -4.38 2.10 7.61
CA CYS A 86 -4.55 0.77 8.15
C CYS A 86 -3.36 0.43 9.07
N THR A 87 -3.62 -0.37 10.09
CA THR A 87 -2.61 -0.92 11.00
C THR A 87 -3.11 -2.27 11.49
N ASN A 88 -2.17 -3.15 11.84
CA ASN A 88 -2.46 -4.41 12.51
C ASN A 88 -1.52 -4.58 13.72
N ILE A 89 -1.97 -5.38 14.70
CA ILE A 89 -1.14 -5.81 15.85
C ILE A 89 -0.07 -6.80 15.38
#